data_AF-A0A7S1GA54-F1
#
_entry.id   AF-A0A7S1GA54-F1
#
_cell.length_a   1.000
_cell.length_b   1.000
_cell.length_c   1.000
_cell.angle_alpha   90.00
_cell.angle_beta   90.00
_cell.angle_gamma   90.00
#
_symmetry.space_group_name_H-M   'P 1'
#
loop_
_entity.id
_entity.type
_entity.pdbx_description
1 polymer ?
#
loop_
_entity_poly.entity_id
_entity_poly.type
_entity_poly.pdbx_seq_one_letter_code
_entity_poly.pdbx_strand_id
1 'polypeptide(L)'
;DEYVAFGGRPARTAALSAEGEIGQWLRALPAVAVVGDTVFAHAGLLPDAARLLGVEGANSALRRVLLPESHGLGAWEDDPAVPWCDGDGAAVVAATPPASSSVVAANSTTTAAESDRGRPCLTERRAKRLVNGDSGPLWTRAFAQHDEAAACALAAASLAEITAARAARGEPPVSRMVVGHTPQRDGAPSLRCGGALVLNDVGLSRWISDGGAVAATEIVGGDVRRIVGVAD
;
A
#
# COMPACT_ATOMS: atom_id res chain seq x y z
N ASP A 1 18.56 -24.30 3.28
CA ASP A 1 17.95 -23.85 4.54
C ASP A 1 18.13 -22.33 4.62
N GLU A 2 17.06 -21.58 4.88
CA GLU A 2 17.07 -20.11 4.94
C GLU A 2 18.05 -19.55 5.99
N TYR A 3 18.41 -20.31 7.03
CA TYR A 3 19.37 -19.85 8.05
C TYR A 3 20.83 -20.01 7.61
N VAL A 4 21.13 -21.01 6.79
CA VAL A 4 22.51 -21.31 6.35
C VAL A 4 23.06 -20.16 5.50
N ALA A 5 22.22 -19.56 4.64
CA ALA A 5 22.60 -18.41 3.81
C ALA A 5 23.08 -17.19 4.63
N PHE A 6 22.67 -17.10 5.90
CA PHE A 6 23.04 -16.02 6.81
C PHE A 6 24.12 -16.43 7.83
N GLY A 7 24.59 -17.68 7.84
CA GLY A 7 25.50 -18.18 8.87
C GLY A 7 24.81 -18.58 10.19
N GLY A 8 23.51 -18.85 10.15
CA GLY A 8 22.71 -19.34 11.27
C GLY A 8 21.59 -18.39 11.72
N ARG A 9 20.75 -18.87 12.64
CA ARG A 9 19.61 -18.11 13.19
C ARG A 9 20.02 -16.74 13.77
N PRO A 10 21.07 -16.62 14.62
CA PRO A 10 21.44 -15.33 15.20
C PRO A 10 21.84 -14.29 14.15
N ALA A 11 22.61 -14.70 13.15
CA ALA A 11 23.06 -13.81 12.08
C ALA A 11 21.92 -13.40 11.14
N ARG A 12 20.96 -14.29 10.84
CA ARG A 12 19.72 -13.92 10.12
C ARG A 12 18.90 -12.92 10.91
N THR A 13 18.72 -13.13 12.21
CA THR A 13 18.00 -12.20 13.09
C THR A 13 18.67 -10.83 13.11
N ALA A 14 20.00 -10.78 13.23
CA ALA A 14 20.76 -9.53 13.19
C ALA A 14 20.65 -8.83 11.83
N ALA A 15 20.75 -9.57 10.72
CA ALA A 15 20.66 -9.00 9.37
C ALA A 15 19.28 -8.38 9.07
N LEU A 16 18.19 -8.99 9.57
CA LEU A 16 16.81 -8.53 9.37
C LEU A 16 16.30 -7.58 10.48
N SER A 17 17.10 -7.30 11.52
CA SER A 17 16.71 -6.39 12.60
C SER A 17 16.57 -4.94 12.09
N ALA A 18 16.10 -4.02 12.93
CA ALA A 18 16.00 -2.61 12.52
C ALA A 18 17.37 -1.96 12.29
N GLU A 19 18.42 -2.53 12.89
CA GLU A 19 19.81 -2.07 12.83
C GLU A 19 20.61 -2.82 11.76
N GLY A 20 20.17 -4.00 11.31
CA GLY A 20 20.82 -4.76 10.25
C GLY A 20 20.67 -4.13 8.87
N GLU A 21 21.67 -4.28 8.00
CA GLU A 21 21.69 -3.70 6.64
C GLU A 21 20.45 -4.08 5.82
N ILE A 22 20.10 -5.37 5.78
CA ILE A 22 18.94 -5.87 5.03
C ILE A 22 17.65 -5.35 5.66
N GLY A 23 17.54 -5.36 6.99
CA GLY A 23 16.35 -4.87 7.68
C GLY A 23 16.14 -3.36 7.54
N GLN A 24 17.20 -2.54 7.50
CA GLN A 24 17.12 -1.12 7.19
C GLN A 24 16.64 -0.91 5.74
N TRP A 25 17.23 -1.64 4.80
CA TRP A 25 16.83 -1.59 3.40
C TRP A 25 15.36 -1.98 3.20
N LEU A 26 14.91 -3.09 3.79
CA LEU A 26 13.52 -3.54 3.69
C LEU A 26 12.53 -2.51 4.25
N ARG A 27 12.85 -1.89 5.40
CA ARG A 27 12.01 -0.83 6.00
C ARG A 27 12.04 0.47 5.18
N ALA A 28 12.97 0.61 4.25
CA ALA A 28 13.02 1.75 3.34
C ALA A 28 12.03 1.64 2.16
N LEU A 29 11.61 0.43 1.82
CA LEU A 29 10.76 0.16 0.65
C LEU A 29 9.29 0.48 0.91
N PRO A 30 8.53 0.90 -0.12
CA PRO A 30 7.09 1.04 -0.03
C PRO A 30 6.42 -0.35 0.00
N ALA A 31 5.34 -0.48 0.76
CA ALA A 31 4.47 -1.67 0.75
C ALA A 31 3.38 -1.60 -0.32
N VAL A 32 3.03 -0.38 -0.76
CA VAL A 32 2.16 -0.11 -1.90
C VAL A 32 2.89 0.81 -2.85
N ALA A 33 3.08 0.40 -4.10
CA ALA A 33 3.76 1.20 -5.11
C ALA A 33 2.82 1.53 -6.27
N VAL A 34 3.06 2.63 -6.97
CA VAL A 34 2.37 2.97 -8.22
C VAL A 34 3.40 3.12 -9.33
N VAL A 35 3.21 2.39 -10.43
CA VAL A 35 4.03 2.48 -11.64
C VAL A 35 3.11 2.68 -12.83
N GLY A 36 3.23 3.83 -13.50
CA GLY A 36 2.27 4.23 -14.51
C GLY A 36 0.87 4.38 -13.91
N ASP A 37 -0.10 3.65 -14.46
CA ASP A 37 -1.49 3.59 -14.00
C ASP A 37 -1.78 2.38 -13.07
N THR A 38 -0.75 1.64 -12.67
CA THR A 38 -0.88 0.36 -11.97
C THR A 38 -0.39 0.44 -10.53
N VAL A 39 -1.25 0.02 -9.60
CA VAL A 39 -0.96 -0.12 -8.17
C VAL A 39 -0.46 -1.53 -7.88
N PHE A 40 0.64 -1.66 -7.14
CA PHE A 40 1.21 -2.92 -6.69
C PHE A 40 1.18 -2.99 -5.17
N ALA A 41 0.66 -4.08 -4.62
CA ALA A 41 0.67 -4.35 -3.18
C ALA A 41 0.76 -5.86 -2.93
N HIS A 42 1.25 -6.28 -1.76
CA HIS A 42 1.32 -7.71 -1.45
C HIS A 42 -0.07 -8.36 -1.42
N ALA A 43 -1.05 -7.72 -0.78
CA ALA A 43 -2.41 -8.24 -0.62
C ALA A 43 -3.49 -7.30 -1.21
N GLY A 44 -3.19 -6.01 -1.37
CA GLY A 44 -4.08 -5.01 -1.97
C GLY A 44 -4.51 -3.91 -1.00
N LEU A 45 -4.85 -2.72 -1.51
CA LEU A 45 -5.28 -1.59 -0.68
C LEU A 45 -6.81 -1.45 -0.72
N LEU A 46 -7.49 -1.71 0.39
CA LEU A 46 -8.96 -1.62 0.48
C LEU A 46 -9.46 -0.17 0.43
N PRO A 47 -10.74 0.07 0.05
CA PRO A 47 -11.25 1.42 -0.16
C PRO A 47 -11.14 2.32 1.07
N ASP A 48 -11.38 1.79 2.28
CA ASP A 48 -11.25 2.57 3.50
C ASP A 48 -9.83 3.05 3.76
N ALA A 49 -8.83 2.20 3.54
CA ALA A 49 -7.43 2.60 3.67
C ALA A 49 -7.04 3.58 2.55
N ALA A 50 -7.47 3.33 1.31
CA ALA A 50 -7.23 4.23 0.18
C ALA A 50 -7.82 5.64 0.40
N ARG A 51 -9.07 5.72 0.87
CA ARG A 51 -9.77 6.99 1.13
C ARG A 51 -9.11 7.79 2.26
N LEU A 52 -8.77 7.11 3.34
CA LEU A 52 -8.30 7.76 4.57
C LEU A 52 -6.81 8.06 4.55
N LEU A 53 -6.00 7.20 3.94
CA LEU A 53 -4.54 7.30 3.96
C LEU A 53 -3.92 7.57 2.58
N GLY A 54 -4.61 7.23 1.48
CA GLY A 54 -3.96 7.15 0.18
C GLY A 54 -2.82 6.12 0.16
N VAL A 55 -1.97 6.16 -0.86
CA VAL A 55 -0.81 5.26 -0.97
C VAL A 55 0.31 5.71 -0.02
N GLU A 56 0.55 7.02 0.06
CA GLU A 56 1.62 7.63 0.83
C GLU A 56 1.37 7.46 2.33
N GLY A 57 0.17 7.78 2.80
CA GLY A 57 -0.20 7.59 4.20
C GLY A 57 -0.21 6.11 4.60
N ALA A 58 -0.61 5.20 3.70
CA ALA A 58 -0.56 3.76 3.98
C ALA A 58 0.88 3.26 4.14
N ASN A 59 1.78 3.68 3.25
CA ASN A 59 3.21 3.37 3.36
C ASN A 59 3.84 3.96 4.62
N SER A 60 3.52 5.22 4.94
CA SER A 60 4.09 5.89 6.11
C SER A 60 3.59 5.24 7.40
N ALA A 61 2.29 4.99 7.51
CA ALA A 61 1.71 4.29 8.65
C ALA A 61 2.32 2.89 8.81
N LEU A 62 2.47 2.12 7.74
CA LEU A 62 3.04 0.77 7.85
C LEU A 62 4.52 0.79 8.22
N ARG A 63 5.32 1.72 7.67
CA ARG A 63 6.74 1.87 8.04
C ARG A 63 6.91 2.04 9.55
N ARG A 64 6.04 2.82 10.18
CA ARG A 64 6.05 3.06 11.63
C ARG A 64 5.68 1.81 12.43
N VAL A 65 4.81 0.94 11.92
CA VAL A 65 4.54 -0.37 12.53
C VAL A 65 5.78 -1.27 12.51
N LEU A 66 6.62 -1.16 11.49
CA LEU A 66 7.81 -2.01 11.33
C LEU A 66 9.04 -1.50 12.10
N LEU A 67 8.97 -0.30 12.69
CA LEU A 67 10.05 0.28 13.49
C LEU A 67 9.95 -0.14 14.97
N PRO A 68 11.08 -0.24 15.68
CA PRO A 68 11.09 -0.49 17.13
C PRO A 68 10.31 0.57 17.91
N GLU A 69 9.67 0.17 19.02
CA GLU A 69 8.89 1.07 19.90
C GLU A 69 9.70 2.26 20.45
N SER A 70 11.03 2.17 20.48
CA SER A 70 11.94 3.25 20.89
C SER A 70 11.90 4.48 19.98
N HIS A 71 11.21 4.43 18.84
CA HIS A 71 10.90 5.61 18.01
C HIS A 71 9.61 6.35 18.42
N GLY A 72 8.96 5.94 19.50
CA GLY A 72 8.08 6.79 20.31
C GLY A 72 6.66 7.03 19.78
N LEU A 73 5.72 6.99 20.72
CA LEU A 73 4.30 7.36 20.56
C LEU A 73 4.07 8.81 20.08
N GLY A 74 5.12 9.62 19.93
CA GLY A 74 5.06 10.97 19.35
C GLY A 74 5.43 11.05 17.86
N ALA A 75 5.92 9.98 17.23
CA ALA A 75 6.35 10.06 15.84
C ALA A 75 5.19 10.04 14.84
N TRP A 76 4.02 9.51 15.22
CA TRP A 76 2.88 9.38 14.32
C TRP A 76 2.28 10.74 14.00
N GLU A 77 2.03 11.59 14.99
CA GLU A 77 1.21 12.82 14.91
C GLU A 77 1.80 13.95 14.03
N ASP A 78 3.10 13.88 13.68
CA ASP A 78 3.78 14.87 12.83
C ASP A 78 3.79 14.50 11.33
N ASP A 79 3.13 13.41 10.93
CA ASP A 79 3.18 12.93 9.55
C ASP A 79 2.16 13.64 8.63
N PRO A 80 2.59 14.49 7.69
CA PRO A 80 1.66 15.21 6.81
C PRO A 80 0.92 14.27 5.82
N ALA A 81 1.38 13.02 5.66
CA ALA A 81 0.70 12.04 4.81
C ALA A 81 -0.49 11.36 5.49
N VAL A 82 -0.68 11.57 6.80
CA VAL A 82 -1.78 10.96 7.57
C VAL A 82 -2.61 12.08 8.23
N PRO A 83 -3.94 12.11 8.03
CA PRO A 83 -4.77 13.14 8.62
C PRO A 83 -5.02 12.83 10.10
N TRP A 84 -4.15 13.24 11.02
CA TRP A 84 -4.26 12.92 12.44
C TRP A 84 -5.43 13.61 13.12
N CYS A 85 -6.01 12.95 14.13
CA CYS A 85 -6.88 13.61 15.10
C CYS A 85 -6.04 14.17 16.26
N ASP A 86 -6.39 15.35 16.75
CA ASP A 86 -5.89 15.83 18.04
C ASP A 86 -6.56 15.06 19.21
N GLY A 87 -6.15 15.40 20.43
CA GLY A 87 -6.69 14.80 21.66
C GLY A 87 -8.19 14.97 21.86
N ASP A 88 -8.81 15.93 21.17
CA ASP A 88 -10.26 16.21 21.20
C ASP A 88 -11.02 15.59 20.01
N GLY A 89 -10.29 14.91 19.10
CA GLY A 89 -10.88 14.23 17.94
C GLY A 89 -11.09 15.12 16.72
N ALA A 90 -10.53 16.34 16.70
CA ALA A 90 -10.55 17.24 15.55
C ALA A 90 -9.31 17.02 14.65
N ALA A 91 -9.43 17.34 13.36
CA ALA A 91 -8.32 17.15 12.43
C ALA A 91 -7.16 18.13 12.74
N VAL A 92 -5.94 17.60 12.90
CA VAL A 92 -4.74 18.42 13.02
C VAL A 92 -4.34 18.89 11.62
N VAL A 93 -4.49 20.17 11.31
CA VAL A 93 -3.92 20.75 10.09
C VAL A 93 -2.40 20.83 10.26
N ALA A 94 -1.66 20.05 9.47
CA ALA A 94 -0.20 20.13 9.43
C ALA A 94 0.21 21.58 9.10
N ALA A 95 0.97 22.22 9.99
CA ALA A 95 1.47 23.56 9.74
C ALA A 95 2.39 23.55 8.52
N THR A 96 2.01 24.24 7.45
CA THR A 96 2.89 24.45 6.29
C THR A 96 4.19 25.10 6.78
N PRO A 97 5.39 24.57 6.47
CA PRO A 97 6.62 25.27 6.80
C PRO A 97 6.63 26.62 6.08
N PRO A 98 7.02 27.73 6.74
CA PRO A 98 7.00 29.04 6.10
C PRO A 98 7.97 29.04 4.92
N ALA A 99 7.45 29.26 3.72
CA ALA A 99 8.29 29.54 2.57
C ALA A 99 9.11 30.82 2.83
N SER A 100 10.41 30.74 2.58
CA SER A 100 11.35 31.85 2.66
C SER A 100 10.87 33.04 1.83
N SER A 101 11.01 34.24 2.40
CA SER A 101 10.50 35.54 1.97
C SER A 101 10.66 35.90 0.48
N SER A 102 9.56 36.36 -0.15
CA SER A 102 9.46 37.68 -0.79
C SER A 102 8.02 37.98 -1.22
N VAL A 103 7.56 39.20 -0.93
CA VAL A 103 6.18 39.70 -1.05
C VAL A 103 5.83 40.08 -2.49
N VAL A 104 4.71 39.59 -3.01
CA VAL A 104 3.77 40.39 -3.84
C VAL A 104 2.35 39.95 -3.52
N ALA A 105 1.55 40.89 -2.98
CA ALA A 105 0.12 40.69 -2.74
C ALA A 105 -0.63 40.60 -4.07
N ALA A 106 -1.41 39.53 -4.26
CA ALA A 106 -2.47 39.48 -5.24
C ALA A 106 -3.72 38.86 -4.61
N ASN A 107 -4.78 39.64 -4.67
CA ASN A 107 -6.09 39.41 -4.11
C ASN A 107 -6.75 38.22 -4.83
N SER A 108 -6.93 37.09 -4.15
CA SER A 108 -7.75 35.97 -4.64
C SER A 108 -8.24 35.15 -3.46
N THR A 109 -9.45 35.49 -3.02
CA THR A 109 -10.31 34.65 -2.20
C THR A 109 -10.52 33.31 -2.88
N THR A 110 -9.75 32.30 -2.47
CA THR A 110 -10.09 30.91 -2.73
C THR A 110 -9.95 30.16 -1.41
N THR A 111 -11.08 29.78 -0.85
CA THR A 111 -11.23 29.02 0.38
C THR A 111 -10.68 27.60 0.18
N ALA A 112 -9.37 27.42 0.40
CA ALA A 112 -8.78 26.10 0.57
C ALA A 112 -9.38 25.32 1.76
N ALA A 113 -10.13 26.00 2.64
CA ALA A 113 -10.77 25.45 3.83
C ALA A 113 -12.11 24.71 3.58
N GLU A 114 -12.62 24.65 2.34
CA GLU A 114 -13.90 23.96 2.06
C GLU A 114 -13.77 22.56 1.47
N SER A 115 -12.61 22.21 0.90
CA SER A 115 -12.39 20.87 0.35
C SER A 115 -12.08 19.80 1.41
N ASP A 116 -11.80 20.20 2.66
CA ASP A 116 -11.25 19.29 3.68
C ASP A 116 -12.27 18.88 4.78
N ARG A 117 -13.49 19.46 4.77
CA ARG A 117 -14.54 19.20 5.80
C ARG A 117 -15.20 17.81 5.73
N GLY A 118 -14.56 16.81 5.10
CA GLY A 118 -15.18 15.50 4.85
C GLY A 118 -14.30 14.27 5.09
N ARG A 119 -12.98 14.43 5.30
CA ARG A 119 -12.10 13.30 5.59
C ARG A 119 -11.99 13.14 7.11
N PRO A 120 -12.52 12.04 7.71
CA PRO A 120 -12.36 11.85 9.14
C PRO A 120 -10.88 11.66 9.43
N CYS A 121 -10.37 12.43 10.38
CA CYS A 121 -9.03 12.24 10.89
C CYS A 121 -8.86 10.85 11.53
N LEU A 122 -7.62 10.43 11.74
CA LEU A 122 -7.23 9.12 12.23
C LEU A 122 -6.53 9.20 13.58
N THR A 123 -6.83 8.27 14.47
CA THR A 123 -6.00 7.96 15.63
C THR A 123 -4.93 6.94 15.24
N GLU A 124 -3.81 6.90 15.95
CA GLU A 124 -2.75 5.89 15.76
C GLU A 124 -3.33 4.47 15.74
N ARG A 125 -4.19 4.17 16.74
CA ARG A 125 -4.86 2.86 16.86
C ARG A 125 -5.66 2.52 15.60
N ARG A 126 -6.31 3.50 14.97
CA ARG A 126 -7.09 3.29 13.74
C ARG A 126 -6.17 3.15 12.53
N ALA A 127 -5.16 3.99 12.39
CA ALA A 127 -4.16 3.90 11.32
C ALA A 127 -3.46 2.53 11.33
N LYS A 128 -2.99 2.07 12.50
CA LYS A 128 -2.39 0.73 12.67
C LYS A 128 -3.32 -0.40 12.24
N ARG A 129 -4.61 -0.34 12.59
CA ARG A 129 -5.59 -1.36 12.15
C ARG A 129 -5.77 -1.38 10.64
N LEU A 130 -5.78 -0.22 9.99
CA LEU A 130 -5.95 -0.12 8.54
C LEU A 130 -4.76 -0.70 7.77
N VAL A 131 -3.55 -0.67 8.33
CA VAL A 131 -2.33 -1.13 7.61
C VAL A 131 -1.77 -2.47 8.09
N ASN A 132 -1.99 -2.85 9.35
CA ASN A 132 -1.40 -4.06 9.95
C ASN A 132 -2.43 -5.08 10.44
N GLY A 133 -3.73 -4.82 10.27
CA GLY A 133 -4.78 -5.81 10.51
C GLY A 133 -5.03 -6.70 9.30
N ASP A 134 -5.99 -7.63 9.42
CA ASP A 134 -6.43 -8.53 8.35
C ASP A 134 -6.93 -7.79 7.09
N SER A 135 -7.34 -6.54 7.24
CA SER A 135 -7.78 -5.66 6.14
C SER A 135 -6.64 -4.85 5.52
N GLY A 136 -5.41 -5.00 6.03
CA GLY A 136 -4.26 -4.22 5.60
C GLY A 136 -3.63 -4.71 4.28
N PRO A 137 -2.77 -3.89 3.68
CA PRO A 137 -2.13 -4.15 2.39
C PRO A 137 -1.21 -5.37 2.35
N LEU A 138 -0.89 -5.95 3.52
CA LEU A 138 -0.10 -7.18 3.65
C LEU A 138 -0.93 -8.44 3.94
N TRP A 139 -2.22 -8.33 4.24
CA TRP A 139 -2.98 -9.47 4.80
C TRP A 139 -4.36 -9.68 4.19
N THR A 140 -4.95 -8.68 3.55
CA THR A 140 -6.31 -8.82 3.01
C THR A 140 -6.40 -9.92 1.96
N ARG A 141 -7.44 -10.75 2.06
CA ARG A 141 -7.77 -11.76 1.04
C ARG A 141 -8.99 -11.39 0.23
N ALA A 142 -9.60 -10.23 0.50
CA ALA A 142 -10.90 -9.84 -0.07
C ALA A 142 -10.88 -9.82 -1.61
N PHE A 143 -9.81 -9.29 -2.23
CA PHE A 143 -9.67 -9.25 -3.69
C PHE A 143 -9.63 -10.64 -4.35
N ALA A 144 -9.16 -11.66 -3.64
CA ALA A 144 -9.03 -13.02 -4.16
C ALA A 144 -10.20 -13.94 -3.75
N GLN A 145 -10.78 -13.75 -2.56
CA GLN A 145 -11.79 -14.65 -1.99
C GLN A 145 -13.22 -14.31 -2.39
N HIS A 146 -13.50 -13.06 -2.79
CA HIS A 146 -14.81 -12.69 -3.30
C HIS A 146 -15.05 -13.22 -4.72
N ASP A 147 -16.32 -13.45 -5.07
CA ASP A 147 -16.75 -13.72 -6.43
C ASP A 147 -16.42 -12.55 -7.39
N GLU A 148 -16.60 -12.76 -8.69
CA GLU A 148 -16.21 -11.78 -9.71
C GLU A 148 -16.88 -10.42 -9.52
N ALA A 149 -18.19 -10.41 -9.30
CA ALA A 149 -18.92 -9.15 -9.16
C ALA A 149 -18.45 -8.37 -7.93
N ALA A 150 -18.33 -9.04 -6.78
CA ALA A 150 -17.92 -8.41 -5.53
C ALA A 150 -16.45 -7.96 -5.54
N ALA A 151 -15.54 -8.78 -6.09
CA ALA A 151 -14.14 -8.40 -6.21
C ALA A 151 -13.93 -7.21 -7.16
N CYS A 152 -14.68 -7.16 -8.26
CA CYS A 152 -14.59 -6.05 -9.21
C CYS A 152 -15.19 -4.76 -8.65
N ALA A 153 -16.31 -4.83 -7.93
CA ALA A 153 -16.84 -3.67 -7.23
C ALA A 153 -15.84 -3.15 -6.18
N LEU A 154 -15.21 -4.05 -5.42
CA LEU A 154 -14.21 -3.69 -4.42
C LEU A 154 -12.96 -3.07 -5.05
N ALA A 155 -12.41 -3.67 -6.11
CA ALA A 155 -11.25 -3.14 -6.82
C ALA A 155 -11.54 -1.78 -7.46
N ALA A 156 -12.70 -1.62 -8.10
CA ALA A 156 -13.11 -0.34 -8.67
C ALA A 156 -13.22 0.76 -7.60
N ALA A 157 -13.84 0.44 -6.45
CA ALA A 157 -13.92 1.37 -5.32
C ALA A 157 -12.52 1.76 -4.81
N SER A 158 -11.63 0.79 -4.61
CA SER A 158 -10.25 1.05 -4.19
C SER A 158 -9.50 1.93 -5.18
N LEU A 159 -9.57 1.63 -6.49
CA LEU A 159 -8.87 2.40 -7.52
C LEU A 159 -9.43 3.82 -7.66
N ALA A 160 -10.74 4.00 -7.45
CA ALA A 160 -11.36 5.32 -7.43
C ALA A 160 -10.85 6.16 -6.26
N GLU A 161 -10.78 5.59 -5.05
CA GLU A 161 -10.25 6.28 -3.86
C GLU A 161 -8.76 6.62 -4.00
N ILE A 162 -7.96 5.69 -4.54
CA ILE A 162 -6.54 5.95 -4.83
C ILE A 162 -6.41 7.06 -5.88
N THR A 163 -7.21 7.03 -6.94
CA THR A 163 -7.23 8.07 -7.97
C THR A 163 -7.60 9.43 -7.39
N ALA A 164 -8.60 9.50 -6.52
CA ALA A 164 -9.00 10.74 -5.85
C ALA A 164 -7.87 11.29 -4.95
N ALA A 165 -7.22 10.42 -4.17
CA ALA A 165 -6.08 10.79 -3.32
C ALA A 165 -4.89 11.30 -4.15
N ARG A 166 -4.62 10.66 -5.30
CA ARG A 166 -3.56 11.07 -6.25
C ARG A 166 -3.89 12.39 -6.94
N ALA A 167 -5.15 12.60 -7.33
CA ALA A 167 -5.59 13.84 -7.97
C ALA A 167 -5.39 15.07 -7.07
N ALA A 168 -5.62 14.93 -5.76
CA ALA A 168 -5.33 15.98 -4.77
C ALA A 168 -3.84 16.39 -4.72
N ARG A 169 -2.95 15.54 -5.25
CA ARG A 169 -1.50 15.76 -5.34
C ARG A 169 -1.03 16.12 -6.75
N GLY A 170 -1.96 16.29 -7.70
CA GLY A 170 -1.64 16.53 -9.12
C GLY A 170 -1.07 15.31 -9.85
N GLU A 171 -1.25 14.11 -9.30
CA GLU A 171 -0.75 12.86 -9.86
C GLU A 171 -1.78 12.21 -10.81
N PRO A 172 -1.33 11.45 -11.83
CA PRO A 172 -2.23 10.79 -12.77
C PRO A 172 -3.08 9.70 -12.11
N PRO A 173 -4.27 9.40 -12.69
CA PRO A 173 -5.16 8.36 -12.19
C PRO A 173 -4.54 6.96 -12.34
N VAL A 174 -5.09 6.01 -11.57
CA VAL A 174 -4.75 4.59 -11.66
C VAL A 174 -5.95 3.80 -12.17
N SER A 175 -5.68 2.75 -12.96
CA SER A 175 -6.70 1.93 -13.62
C SER A 175 -6.60 0.44 -13.23
N ARG A 176 -5.50 0.04 -12.58
CA ARG A 176 -5.19 -1.37 -12.32
C ARG A 176 -4.57 -1.61 -10.95
N MET A 177 -4.89 -2.75 -10.35
CA MET A 177 -4.25 -3.25 -9.14
C MET A 177 -3.69 -4.65 -9.35
N VAL A 178 -2.42 -4.85 -9.00
CA VAL A 178 -1.74 -6.16 -8.99
C VAL A 178 -1.49 -6.54 -7.53
N VAL A 179 -1.98 -7.71 -7.13
CA VAL A 179 -1.88 -8.24 -5.77
C VAL A 179 -1.37 -9.67 -5.77
N GLY A 180 -0.80 -10.10 -4.64
CA GLY A 180 -0.43 -11.49 -4.37
C GLY A 180 -1.18 -12.05 -3.16
N HIS A 181 -0.44 -12.61 -2.19
CA HIS A 181 -0.88 -13.09 -0.87
C HIS A 181 -1.82 -14.32 -0.86
N THR A 182 -2.67 -14.46 -1.86
CA THR A 182 -3.59 -15.58 -2.02
C THR A 182 -3.20 -16.36 -3.27
N PRO A 183 -2.53 -17.52 -3.12
CA PRO A 183 -2.10 -18.33 -4.24
C PRO A 183 -3.24 -18.74 -5.17
N GLN A 184 -3.02 -18.62 -6.47
CA GLN A 184 -3.93 -19.07 -7.52
C GLN A 184 -3.74 -20.57 -7.76
N ARG A 185 -4.83 -21.34 -7.73
CA ARG A 185 -4.79 -22.82 -7.72
C ARG A 185 -4.34 -23.45 -9.04
N ASP A 186 -4.45 -22.73 -10.15
CA ASP A 186 -4.03 -23.17 -11.48
C ASP A 186 -2.56 -22.83 -11.77
N GLY A 187 -1.84 -22.25 -10.80
CA GLY A 187 -0.43 -21.86 -10.96
C GLY A 187 -0.21 -20.73 -11.96
N ALA A 188 -1.26 -20.00 -12.34
CA ALA A 188 -1.20 -18.90 -13.29
C ALA A 188 -1.79 -17.60 -12.71
N PRO A 189 -1.35 -16.41 -13.19
CA PRO A 189 -1.97 -15.17 -12.76
C PRO A 189 -3.45 -15.12 -13.17
N SER A 190 -4.32 -14.79 -12.22
CA SER A 190 -5.75 -14.61 -12.50
C SER A 190 -6.01 -13.16 -12.90
N LEU A 191 -6.56 -12.98 -14.10
CA LEU A 191 -6.97 -11.65 -14.61
C LEU A 191 -8.48 -11.51 -14.37
N ARG A 192 -8.84 -10.60 -13.48
CA ARG A 192 -10.22 -10.30 -13.09
C ARG A 192 -10.61 -8.92 -13.60
N CYS A 193 -11.90 -8.66 -13.72
CA CYS A 193 -12.43 -7.33 -14.01
C CYS A 193 -11.88 -6.74 -15.32
N GLY A 194 -11.74 -7.58 -16.35
CA GLY A 194 -11.13 -7.17 -17.62
C GLY A 194 -9.64 -6.81 -17.53
N GLY A 195 -8.92 -7.29 -16.51
CA GLY A 195 -7.51 -7.01 -16.29
C GLY A 195 -7.24 -5.81 -15.37
N ALA A 196 -8.28 -5.17 -14.83
CA ALA A 196 -8.13 -4.11 -13.82
C ALA A 196 -7.70 -4.66 -12.45
N LEU A 197 -7.94 -5.94 -12.17
CA LEU A 197 -7.43 -6.64 -10.99
C LEU A 197 -6.65 -7.87 -11.43
N VAL A 198 -5.39 -7.96 -10.99
CA VAL A 198 -4.50 -9.09 -11.28
C VAL A 198 -4.12 -9.76 -9.97
N LEU A 199 -4.47 -11.05 -9.83
CA LEU A 199 -4.01 -11.89 -8.73
C LEU A 199 -2.77 -12.67 -9.22
N ASN A 200 -1.59 -12.20 -8.84
CA ASN A 200 -0.30 -12.64 -9.37
C ASN A 200 0.49 -13.56 -8.42
N ASP A 201 -0.09 -13.98 -7.30
CA ASP A 201 0.50 -15.03 -6.47
C ASP A 201 0.20 -16.38 -7.09
N VAL A 202 1.18 -16.94 -7.80
CA VAL A 202 1.05 -18.21 -8.52
C VAL A 202 1.49 -19.41 -7.68
N GLY A 203 1.83 -19.20 -6.40
CA GLY A 203 2.39 -20.28 -5.58
C GLY A 203 3.81 -20.67 -5.97
N LEU A 204 4.69 -19.69 -6.26
CA LEU A 204 6.08 -19.93 -6.71
C LEU A 204 6.89 -20.84 -5.78
N SER A 205 6.64 -20.75 -4.46
CA SER A 205 7.32 -21.59 -3.49
C SER A 205 6.80 -23.02 -3.52
N ARG A 206 7.69 -24.00 -3.70
CA ARG A 206 7.41 -25.45 -3.58
C ARG A 206 6.85 -25.87 -2.20
N TRP A 207 6.92 -24.98 -1.20
CA TRP A 207 6.42 -25.23 0.14
C TRP A 207 4.96 -24.82 0.32
N ILE A 208 4.38 -24.13 -0.65
CA ILE A 208 2.93 -23.91 -0.73
C ILE A 208 2.29 -25.20 -1.27
N SER A 209 1.11 -25.56 -0.77
CA SER A 209 0.35 -26.71 -1.29
C SER A 209 0.15 -26.53 -2.79
N ASP A 210 0.53 -27.54 -3.58
CA ASP A 210 0.50 -27.52 -5.05
C ASP A 210 1.36 -26.39 -5.68
N GLY A 211 2.33 -25.87 -4.92
CA GLY A 211 3.23 -24.81 -5.35
C GLY A 211 4.38 -25.29 -6.24
N GLY A 212 5.25 -24.34 -6.62
CA GLY A 212 6.35 -24.56 -7.57
C GLY A 212 6.03 -24.08 -8.99
N ALA A 213 4.87 -23.44 -9.21
CA ALA A 213 4.55 -22.86 -10.50
C ALA A 213 5.47 -21.67 -10.82
N VAL A 214 5.88 -21.54 -12.08
CA VAL A 214 6.66 -20.40 -12.57
C VAL A 214 5.79 -19.65 -13.56
N ALA A 215 5.29 -18.50 -13.18
CA ALA A 215 4.49 -17.64 -14.05
C ALA A 215 4.61 -16.18 -13.61
N ALA A 216 4.31 -15.27 -14.54
CA ALA A 216 4.40 -13.83 -14.36
C ALA A 216 3.30 -13.11 -15.14
N THR A 217 3.10 -11.83 -14.81
CA THR A 217 2.23 -10.93 -15.59
C THR A 217 3.08 -9.90 -16.32
N GLU A 218 2.85 -9.74 -17.62
CA GLU A 218 3.39 -8.64 -18.43
C GLU A 218 2.33 -7.56 -18.61
N ILE A 219 2.74 -6.30 -18.41
CA ILE A 219 1.90 -5.12 -18.62
C ILE A 219 2.62 -4.21 -19.61
N VAL A 220 2.02 -3.98 -20.77
CA VAL A 220 2.54 -3.07 -21.81
C VAL A 220 1.43 -2.10 -22.19
N GLY A 221 1.52 -0.86 -21.70
CA GLY A 221 0.43 0.10 -21.83
C GLY A 221 -0.83 -0.42 -21.12
N GLY A 222 -1.94 -0.51 -21.86
CA GLY A 222 -3.21 -1.04 -21.36
C GLY A 222 -3.29 -2.58 -21.38
N ASP A 223 -2.41 -3.26 -22.10
CA ASP A 223 -2.48 -4.70 -22.31
C ASP A 223 -1.89 -5.45 -21.11
N VAL A 224 -2.64 -6.45 -20.63
CA VAL A 224 -2.22 -7.33 -19.53
C VAL A 224 -2.19 -8.77 -20.02
N ARG A 225 -1.04 -9.43 -19.89
CA ARG A 225 -0.83 -10.80 -20.40
C ARG A 225 -0.25 -11.69 -19.32
N ARG A 226 -0.69 -12.95 -19.33
CA ARG A 226 -0.13 -14.01 -18.49
C ARG A 226 1.04 -14.63 -19.22
N ILE A 227 2.18 -14.74 -18.57
CA ILE A 227 3.34 -15.52 -19.02
C ILE A 227 3.39 -16.74 -18.12
N VAL A 228 3.10 -17.91 -18.65
CA VAL A 228 3.19 -19.18 -17.92
C VAL A 228 4.46 -19.88 -18.37
N GLY A 229 5.32 -20.22 -17.41
CA GLY A 229 6.52 -21.00 -17.64
C GLY A 229 6.14 -22.40 -18.09
N VAL A 230 6.89 -22.93 -19.06
CA VAL A 230 6.78 -24.33 -19.44
C VAL A 230 7.53 -25.13 -18.37
N ALA A 231 6.86 -26.12 -17.76
CA ALA A 231 7.56 -27.09 -16.92
C ALA A 231 8.45 -27.94 -17.83
N ASP A 232 9.75 -27.98 -17.56
CA ASP A 232 10.68 -28.97 -18.12
C ASP A 232 10.42 -30.37 -17.52
#